data_AF-A0A965HC90-F1
#
_entry.id   AF-A0A965HC90-F1
#
_cell.length_a   1.000
_cell.length_b   1.000
_cell.length_c   1.000
_cell.angle_alpha   90.00
_cell.angle_beta   90.00
_cell.angle_gamma   90.00
#
_symmetry.space_group_name_H-M   'P 1'
#
loop_
_entity.id
_entity.type
_entity.pdbx_description
1 polymer ?
#
loop_
_entity_poly.entity_id
_entity_poly.type
_entity_poly.pdbx_seq_one_letter_code
_entity_poly.pdbx_strand_id
1 'polypeptide(L)' 'GGAVERVTAFLSSGGSRPPLETLKLAGVDMESAAPVEAALDLFHQRVAELEKILG' A
#
# COMPACT_ATOMS: atom_id res chain seq x y z
N GLY A 1 -1.66 10.43 -14.72
CA GLY A 1 -0.62 9.88 -13.84
C GLY A 1 -1.17 8.64 -13.18
N GLY A 2 -0.79 7.47 -13.68
CA GLY A 2 -1.23 6.18 -13.16
C GLY A 2 -0.47 5.76 -11.90
N ALA A 3 -0.80 4.56 -11.41
CA ALA A 3 -0.13 3.98 -10.26
C ALA A 3 1.37 3.76 -10.53
N VAL A 4 1.73 3.41 -11.77
CA VAL A 4 3.12 3.18 -12.18
C VAL A 4 3.96 4.46 -12.02
N GLU A 5 3.47 5.59 -12.50
CA GLU A 5 4.21 6.85 -12.42
C GLU A 5 4.39 7.33 -10.97
N ARG A 6 3.39 7.12 -10.11
CA ARG A 6 3.50 7.44 -8.67
C ARG A 6 4.53 6.55 -7.97
N VAL A 7 4.54 5.25 -8.28
CA VAL A 7 5.51 4.31 -7.72
C VAL A 7 6.93 4.61 -8.24
N THR A 8 7.09 4.94 -9.52
CA THR A 8 8.39 5.34 -10.07
C THR A 8 8.92 6.61 -9.39
N ALA A 9 8.05 7.60 -9.14
CA ALA A 9 8.42 8.81 -8.41
C ALA A 9 8.84 8.50 -6.96
N PHE A 10 8.12 7.61 -6.28
CA PHE A 10 8.46 7.11 -4.93
C PHE A 10 9.82 6.41 -4.91
N LEU A 11 10.09 5.48 -5.83
CA LEU A 11 11.38 4.78 -5.86
C LEU A 11 12.54 5.75 -6.16
N SER A 12 12.28 6.74 -7.01
CA SER A 12 13.28 7.75 -7.39
C SER A 12 13.58 8.76 -6.27
N SER A 13 12.73 8.90 -5.25
CA SER A 13 13.00 9.83 -4.14
C SER A 13 14.06 9.32 -3.15
N GLY A 14 14.33 8.00 -3.14
CA GLY A 14 15.30 7.40 -2.22
C GLY A 14 15.07 7.85 -0.76
N GLY A 15 16.13 8.30 -0.08
CA GLY A 15 16.08 8.87 1.26
C GLY A 15 16.09 10.41 1.31
N SER A 16 15.88 11.09 0.19
CA SER A 16 16.00 12.56 0.09
C SER A 16 14.77 13.33 0.60
N ARG A 17 13.69 12.63 0.94
CA ARG A 17 12.42 13.20 1.41
C ARG A 17 11.92 12.48 2.67
N PRO A 18 11.14 13.15 3.53
CA PRO A 18 10.50 12.52 4.68
C PRO A 18 9.64 11.31 4.28
N PRO A 19 9.59 10.24 5.08
CA PRO A 19 8.87 9.01 4.72
C PRO A 19 7.37 9.21 4.47
N LEU A 20 6.68 10.01 5.31
CA LEU A 20 5.23 10.24 5.17
C LEU A 20 4.92 11.00 3.87
N GLU A 21 5.68 12.04 3.55
CA GLU A 21 5.52 12.78 2.30
C GLU A 21 5.80 11.91 1.07
N THR A 22 6.81 11.05 1.17
CA THR A 22 7.21 10.12 0.11
C THR A 22 6.10 9.10 -0.17
N LEU A 23 5.47 8.55 0.86
CA LEU A 23 4.32 7.65 0.73
C LEU A 23 3.10 8.37 0.16
N LYS A 24 2.83 9.60 0.59
CA LYS A 24 1.71 10.41 0.09
C LYS A 24 1.84 10.67 -1.41
N LEU A 25 3.06 10.90 -1.93
CA LEU A 25 3.35 11.00 -3.37
C LEU A 25 3.09 9.69 -4.13
N ALA A 26 3.33 8.54 -3.49
CA ALA A 26 2.98 7.22 -4.03
C ALA A 26 1.45 7.00 -4.08
N GLY A 27 0.66 7.86 -3.44
CA GLY A 27 -0.79 7.72 -3.26
C GLY A 27 -1.18 6.96 -1.99
N VAL A 28 -0.26 6.82 -1.04
CA VAL A 28 -0.49 6.16 0.25
C VAL A 28 -0.46 7.19 1.37
N ASP A 29 -1.64 7.57 1.87
CA ASP A 29 -1.76 8.55 2.95
C ASP A 29 -1.78 7.88 4.33
N MET A 30 -0.64 7.92 5.01
CA MET A 30 -0.45 7.29 6.32
C MET A 30 -0.96 8.13 7.50
N GLU A 31 -1.53 9.32 7.25
CA GLU A 31 -2.28 10.09 8.25
C GLU A 31 -3.68 9.51 8.50
N SER A 32 -4.15 8.65 7.59
CA SER A 32 -5.41 7.91 7.67
C SER A 32 -5.17 6.45 8.05
N ALA A 33 -6.15 5.80 8.67
CA ALA A 33 -6.14 4.35 8.91
C ALA A 33 -6.35 3.52 7.62
N ALA A 34 -6.87 4.14 6.55
CA ALA A 34 -7.30 3.44 5.34
C ALA A 34 -6.24 2.53 4.69
N PRO A 35 -4.94 2.90 4.60
CA PRO A 35 -3.94 2.00 4.01
C PRO A 35 -3.74 0.70 4.82
N VAL A 36 -3.88 0.78 6.15
CA VAL A 36 -3.74 -0.38 7.04
C VAL A 36 -4.98 -1.26 6.95
N GLU A 37 -6.16 -0.66 6.98
CA GLU A 37 -7.43 -1.39 6.81
C GLU A 37 -7.48 -2.15 5.49
N ALA A 38 -7.09 -1.51 4.38
CA ALA A 38 -7.03 -2.17 3.08
C ALA A 38 -6.06 -3.37 3.05
N ALA A 39 -4.93 -3.29 3.76
CA ALA A 39 -3.99 -4.40 3.88
C ALA A 39 -4.58 -5.57 4.69
N LEU A 40 -5.29 -5.27 5.79
CA LEU A 40 -5.97 -6.26 6.60
C LEU A 40 -7.13 -6.93 5.86
N ASP A 41 -7.88 -6.18 5.06
CA ASP A 41 -8.95 -6.72 4.22
C ASP A 41 -8.40 -7.71 3.18
N LEU A 42 -7.29 -7.37 2.51
CA LEU A 42 -6.61 -8.29 1.60
C LEU A 42 -6.11 -9.54 2.32
N PHE A 43 -5.55 -9.39 3.52
CA PHE A 43 -5.12 -10.52 4.33
C PHE A 43 -6.29 -11.44 4.69
N HIS A 44 -7.41 -10.87 5.15
CA HIS A 44 -8.63 -11.63 5.45
C HIS A 44 -9.15 -12.40 4.23
N GLN A 45 -9.17 -11.76 3.05
CA GLN A 45 -9.56 -12.42 1.80
C GLN A 45 -8.66 -13.62 1.48
N ARG A 46 -7.34 -13.51 1.70
CA ARG A 46 -6.39 -14.62 1.46
C ARG A 46 -6.58 -15.77 2.45
N VAL A 47 -6.88 -15.47 3.71
CA VAL A 47 -7.22 -16.51 4.71
C VAL A 47 -8.49 -17.25 4.30
N ALA A 48 -9.55 -16.52 3.92
CA ALA A 48 -10.79 -17.13 3.45
C ALA A 48 -10.62 -17.96 2.16
N GLU A 49 -9.71 -17.54 1.26
CA GLU A 49 -9.34 -18.32 0.08
C GLU A 49 -8.62 -19.62 0.46
N LEU A 50 -7.69 -19.56 1.42
CA LEU A 50 -6.98 -20.72 1.92
C LEU A 50 -7.92 -21.73 2.60
N GLU A 51 -8.84 -21.25 3.44
CA GLU A 51 -9.85 -22.09 4.10
C GLU A 51 -10.70 -22.87 3.10
N LYS A 52 -11.07 -22.27 1.96
CA LYS A 52 -11.82 -22.95 0.89
C LYS A 52 -11.03 -24.04 0.16
N ILE A 53 -9.70 -23.97 0.18
CA ILE A 53 -8.82 -24.96 -0.45
C ILE A 53 -8.58 -26.15 0.49
N LEU A 54 -8.52 -25.90 1.79
CA LEU A 54 -8.17 -26.89 2.82
C LEU A 54 -9.38 -27.58 3.48
N GLY A 55 -10.57 -26.98 3.40
CA GLY A 55 -11.83 -27.55 3.89
C GLY A 55 -12.61 -28.29 2.82
#